data_AF-A0AAD7YKZ3-F1
#
_entry.id   AF-A0AAD7YKZ3-F1
#
_cell.length_a   1.000
_cell.length_b   1.000
_cell.length_c   1.000
_cell.angle_alpha   90.00
_cell.angle_beta   90.00
_cell.angle_gamma   90.00
#
_symmetry.space_group_name_H-M   'P 1'
#
loop_
_entity.id
_entity.type
_entity.pdbx_description
1 polymer ?
#
loop_
_entity_poly.entity_id
_entity_poly.type
_entity_poly.pdbx_seq_one_letter_code
_entity_poly.pdbx_strand_id
1 'polypeptide(L)'
;MKGEIPVFKRCCFCLPLRYGLLAWGYFKIFADVCLMLAIAYILAHIIMIMMIYSTEDNLHQIYPELIIAVVSITLFFTDLIVTIVFIVGGHKKNVRLMRVFYFLSMGMWVATLLLASYTIVTTLQHFFKYNRRYTYLGDILMAACFYFVALVVQTYFLLLLRSEIIKLRSSVEFRFVNNAAEAECTMRCDEVEVETEAVKPDNETNLQASQMTDA
;
A
#
# COMPACT_ATOMS: atom_id res chain seq x y z
N MET A 1 1.78 24.52 -11.49
CA MET A 1 2.25 23.27 -12.14
C MET A 1 1.72 22.10 -11.30
N LYS A 2 0.86 21.25 -11.87
CA LYS A 2 0.39 20.05 -11.16
C LYS A 2 1.55 19.05 -11.19
N GLY A 3 2.18 18.81 -10.05
CA GLY A 3 3.27 17.83 -9.96
C GLY A 3 2.73 16.43 -10.22
N GLU A 4 3.06 15.86 -11.38
CA GLU A 4 2.78 14.46 -11.67
C GLU A 4 3.74 13.60 -10.86
N ILE A 5 3.19 12.79 -9.96
CA ILE A 5 3.98 11.94 -9.07
C ILE A 5 4.36 10.67 -9.85
N PRO A 6 5.64 10.26 -9.86
CA PRO A 6 6.11 9.14 -10.67
C PRO A 6 5.39 7.84 -10.30
N VAL A 7 4.86 7.14 -11.32
CA VAL A 7 4.22 5.83 -11.16
C VAL A 7 5.27 4.75 -11.26
N PHE A 8 5.63 4.12 -10.15
CA PHE A 8 6.60 3.03 -10.11
C PHE A 8 6.00 1.75 -10.71
N LYS A 9 6.44 1.38 -11.92
CA LYS A 9 6.00 0.14 -12.59
C LYS A 9 6.74 -1.12 -12.09
N ARG A 10 7.90 -0.96 -11.45
CA ARG A 10 8.78 -2.04 -10.96
C ARG A 10 9.24 -1.75 -9.53
N CYS A 11 9.33 -2.78 -8.68
CA CYS A 11 10.00 -2.71 -7.38
C CYS A 11 11.52 -2.97 -7.55
N CYS A 12 12.35 -2.72 -6.53
CA CYS A 12 13.82 -2.74 -6.57
C CYS A 12 14.49 -4.01 -7.17
N PHE A 13 13.73 -5.09 -7.38
CA PHE A 13 14.20 -6.36 -7.96
C PHE A 13 13.43 -6.82 -9.20
N CYS A 14 12.80 -5.92 -9.95
CA CYS A 14 11.92 -6.25 -11.09
C CYS A 14 10.72 -7.17 -10.76
N LEU A 15 10.49 -7.46 -9.48
CA LEU A 15 9.37 -8.27 -9.04
C LEU A 15 8.05 -7.55 -9.33
N PRO A 16 7.00 -8.29 -9.76
CA PRO A 16 5.65 -7.74 -9.84
C PRO A 16 5.27 -7.06 -8.52
N LEU A 17 4.83 -5.80 -8.60
CA LEU A 17 4.62 -4.87 -7.46
C LEU A 17 3.96 -5.55 -6.25
N ARG A 18 2.94 -6.37 -6.51
CA ARG A 18 2.19 -7.10 -5.49
C ARG A 18 3.02 -8.11 -4.71
N TYR A 19 3.87 -8.89 -5.38
CA TYR A 19 4.73 -9.87 -4.72
C TYR A 19 5.85 -9.18 -3.95
N GLY A 20 6.40 -8.08 -4.49
CA GLY A 20 7.39 -7.28 -3.78
C GLY A 20 6.83 -6.67 -2.49
N LEU A 21 5.61 -6.17 -2.55
CA LEU A 21 4.92 -5.57 -1.41
C LEU A 21 4.52 -6.60 -0.34
N LEU A 22 4.14 -7.81 -0.76
CA LEU A 22 3.82 -8.92 0.14
C LEU A 22 5.10 -9.49 0.79
N ALA A 23 6.19 -9.63 0.03
CA ALA A 23 7.51 -9.98 0.56
C ALA A 23 8.03 -8.93 1.55
N TRP A 24 7.85 -7.64 1.24
CA TRP A 24 8.19 -6.55 2.15
C TRP A 24 7.37 -6.61 3.45
N GLY A 25 6.07 -6.93 3.36
CA GLY A 25 5.23 -7.14 4.53
C GLY A 25 5.75 -8.24 5.45
N TYR A 26 6.19 -9.37 4.90
CA TYR A 26 6.81 -10.45 5.69
C TYR A 26 8.14 -10.04 6.31
N PHE A 27 9.02 -9.38 5.53
CA PHE A 27 10.28 -8.86 6.05
C PHE A 27 10.05 -7.87 7.20
N LYS A 28 9.03 -7.01 7.06
CA LYS A 28 8.61 -6.08 8.09
C LYS A 28 8.14 -6.78 9.36
N ILE A 29 7.27 -7.81 9.27
CA ILE A 29 6.86 -8.58 10.45
C ILE A 29 8.07 -9.19 11.16
N PHE A 30 9.00 -9.78 10.40
CA PHE A 30 10.21 -10.36 10.98
C PHE A 30 11.04 -9.29 11.73
N ALA A 31 11.26 -8.13 11.09
CA ALA A 31 11.95 -7.01 11.71
C ALA A 31 11.22 -6.49 12.96
N ASP A 32 9.90 -6.34 12.92
CA ASP A 32 9.08 -5.85 14.03
C ASP A 32 9.11 -6.84 15.22
N VAL A 33 9.08 -8.16 14.96
CA VAL A 33 9.22 -9.18 16.01
C VAL A 33 10.61 -9.16 16.65
N CYS A 34 11.67 -9.07 15.85
CA CYS A 34 13.04 -8.93 16.36
C CYS A 34 13.19 -7.66 17.22
N LEU A 35 12.62 -6.55 16.77
CA LEU A 35 12.65 -5.28 17.48
C LEU A 35 11.87 -5.34 18.80
N MET A 36 10.66 -5.94 18.80
CA MET A 36 9.90 -6.13 20.04
C MET A 36 10.65 -6.99 21.06
N LEU A 37 11.34 -8.05 20.62
CA LEU A 37 12.15 -8.88 21.50
C LEU A 37 13.32 -8.08 22.09
N ALA A 38 14.00 -7.27 21.26
CA ALA A 38 15.08 -6.41 21.72
C ALA A 38 14.61 -5.37 22.75
N ILE A 39 13.48 -4.70 22.49
CA ILE A 39 12.89 -3.72 23.41
C ILE A 39 12.46 -4.41 24.72
N ALA A 40 11.84 -5.58 24.64
CA ALA A 40 11.44 -6.34 25.83
C ALA A 40 12.66 -6.75 26.69
N TYR A 41 13.75 -7.17 26.05
CA TYR A 41 15.02 -7.46 26.74
C TYR A 41 15.60 -6.23 27.43
N ILE A 42 15.66 -5.09 26.73
CA ILE A 42 16.13 -3.82 27.30
C ILE A 42 15.25 -3.40 28.47
N LEU A 43 13.93 -3.47 28.32
CA LEU A 43 12.98 -3.14 29.39
C LEU A 43 13.16 -4.04 30.61
N ALA A 44 13.31 -5.35 30.41
CA ALA A 44 13.58 -6.29 31.49
C ALA A 44 14.89 -5.97 32.23
N HIS A 45 15.94 -5.59 31.48
CA HIS A 45 17.21 -5.17 32.05
C HIS A 45 17.09 -3.87 32.86
N ILE A 46 16.34 -2.87 32.36
CA ILE A 46 16.06 -1.63 33.09
C ILE A 46 15.29 -1.91 34.38
N ILE A 47 14.27 -2.77 34.33
CA ILE A 47 13.49 -3.17 35.51
C ILE A 47 14.38 -3.90 36.53
N MET A 48 15.26 -4.79 36.08
CA MET A 48 16.21 -5.48 36.96
C MET A 48 17.15 -4.49 37.66
N ILE A 49 17.73 -3.54 36.91
CA ILE A 49 18.59 -2.49 37.48
C ILE A 49 17.80 -1.66 38.50
N MET A 50 16.55 -1.29 38.18
CA MET A 50 15.69 -0.57 39.11
C MET A 50 15.47 -1.33 40.43
N MET A 51 15.20 -2.65 40.36
CA MET A 51 15.00 -3.44 41.57
C MET A 51 16.26 -3.54 42.43
N ILE A 52 17.45 -3.52 41.83
CA ILE A 52 18.72 -3.63 42.56
C ILE A 52 19.17 -2.29 43.15
N TYR A 53 19.02 -1.19 42.40
CA TYR A 53 19.59 0.12 42.75
C TYR A 53 18.57 1.15 43.25
N SER A 54 17.37 0.71 43.63
CA SER A 54 16.27 1.56 44.08
C SER A 54 16.70 2.52 45.21
N THR A 55 16.98 3.77 44.83
CA THR A 55 17.14 4.91 45.73
C THR A 55 16.06 5.90 45.35
N GLU A 56 15.31 6.40 46.34
CA GLU A 56 14.11 7.25 46.16
C GLU A 56 14.33 8.41 45.16
N ASP A 57 15.51 9.02 45.15
CA ASP A 57 15.83 10.18 44.30
C ASP A 57 15.95 9.86 42.80
N ASN A 58 16.19 8.59 42.42
CA ASN A 58 16.35 8.19 41.02
C ASN A 58 15.02 7.86 40.33
N LEU A 59 13.94 7.64 41.08
CA LEU A 59 12.64 7.24 40.53
C LEU A 59 12.08 8.28 39.55
N HIS A 60 12.18 9.57 39.89
CA HIS A 60 11.67 10.66 39.04
C HIS A 60 12.30 10.73 37.64
N GLN A 61 13.55 10.26 37.48
CA GLN A 61 14.21 10.23 36.17
C GLN A 61 13.81 9.03 35.32
N ILE A 62 13.37 7.93 35.95
CA ILE A 62 13.09 6.67 35.25
C ILE A 62 11.64 6.57 34.78
N TYR A 63 10.70 7.21 35.48
CA TYR A 63 9.29 7.28 35.05
C TYR A 63 9.07 7.71 33.59
N PRO A 64 9.67 8.80 33.07
CA PRO A 64 9.47 9.20 31.68
C PRO A 64 9.97 8.14 30.68
N GLU A 65 11.12 7.51 30.95
CA GLU A 65 11.66 6.44 30.10
C GLU A 65 10.74 5.21 30.07
N LEU A 66 10.17 4.84 31.22
CA LEU A 66 9.20 3.75 31.30
C LEU A 66 7.93 4.06 30.51
N ILE A 67 7.40 5.29 30.61
CA ILE A 67 6.22 5.72 29.86
C ILE A 67 6.50 5.66 28.35
N ILE A 68 7.65 6.17 27.90
CA ILE A 68 8.06 6.13 26.49
C ILE A 68 8.17 4.68 26.01
N ALA A 69 8.78 3.79 26.81
CA ALA A 69 8.92 2.37 26.46
C ALA A 69 7.55 1.70 26.32
N VAL A 70 6.62 1.91 27.26
CA VAL A 70 5.27 1.34 27.21
C VAL A 70 4.50 1.85 25.99
N VAL A 71 4.52 3.16 25.74
CA VAL A 71 3.89 3.76 24.55
C VAL A 71 4.49 3.18 23.27
N SER A 72 5.82 3.06 23.20
CA SER A 72 6.50 2.47 22.04
C SER A 72 6.07 1.03 21.80
N ILE A 73 5.99 0.19 22.84
CA ILE A 73 5.53 -1.20 22.73
C ILE A 73 4.09 -1.26 22.20
N THR A 74 3.19 -0.42 22.72
CA THR A 74 1.80 -0.40 22.23
C THR A 74 1.73 0.01 20.76
N LEU A 75 2.53 0.98 20.35
CA LEU A 75 2.61 1.42 18.95
C LEU A 75 3.13 0.30 18.04
N PHE A 76 4.22 -0.37 18.41
CA PHE A 76 4.74 -1.51 17.65
C PHE A 76 3.76 -2.67 17.58
N PHE A 77 3.03 -2.95 18.66
CA PHE A 77 2.01 -3.99 18.66
C PHE A 77 0.86 -3.65 17.70
N THR A 78 0.41 -2.40 17.68
CA THR A 78 -0.61 -1.96 16.70
C THR A 78 -0.09 -2.02 15.26
N ASP A 79 1.18 -1.69 15.03
CA ASP A 79 1.81 -1.76 13.71
C ASP A 79 1.92 -3.21 13.21
N LEU A 80 2.23 -4.15 14.11
CA LEU A 80 2.23 -5.59 13.83
C LEU A 80 0.84 -6.07 13.39
N ILE A 81 -0.23 -5.71 14.13
CA ILE A 81 -1.61 -6.06 13.77
C ILE A 81 -1.97 -5.49 12.40
N VAL A 82 -1.67 -4.21 12.18
CA VAL A 82 -1.93 -3.51 10.91
C VAL A 82 -1.20 -4.21 9.76
N THR A 83 0.05 -4.63 9.95
CA THR A 83 0.84 -5.38 8.97
C THR A 83 0.29 -6.78 8.69
N ILE A 84 -0.20 -7.50 9.71
CA ILE A 84 -0.86 -8.81 9.53
C ILE A 84 -2.14 -8.66 8.70
N VAL A 85 -2.99 -7.69 9.04
CA VAL A 85 -4.23 -7.38 8.29
C VAL A 85 -3.90 -7.07 6.84
N PHE A 86 -2.80 -6.37 6.59
CA PHE A 86 -2.32 -6.09 5.26
C PHE A 86 -1.90 -7.31 4.46
N ILE A 87 -1.14 -8.23 5.06
CA ILE A 87 -0.76 -9.47 4.37
C ILE A 87 -2.01 -10.25 3.98
N VAL A 88 -2.98 -10.36 4.90
CA VAL A 88 -4.27 -11.01 4.63
C VAL A 88 -5.03 -10.28 3.50
N GLY A 89 -5.03 -8.95 3.50
CA GLY A 89 -5.62 -8.13 2.44
C GLY A 89 -4.94 -8.31 1.08
N GLY A 90 -3.61 -8.38 1.08
CA GLY A 90 -2.78 -8.63 -0.10
C GLY A 90 -3.07 -9.99 -0.72
N HIS A 91 -3.35 -11.02 0.08
CA HIS A 91 -3.78 -12.33 -0.40
C HIS A 91 -5.21 -12.32 -0.97
N LYS A 92 -6.17 -11.70 -0.26
CA LYS A 92 -7.59 -11.68 -0.65
C LYS A 92 -7.94 -10.80 -1.86
N LYS A 93 -6.98 -10.09 -2.47
CA LYS A 93 -7.20 -9.19 -3.64
C LYS A 93 -8.27 -8.11 -3.38
N ASN A 94 -8.56 -7.77 -2.13
CA ASN A 94 -9.68 -6.87 -1.81
C ASN A 94 -9.19 -5.42 -1.72
N VAL A 95 -9.50 -4.63 -2.75
CA VAL A 95 -9.10 -3.21 -2.86
C VAL A 95 -9.64 -2.35 -1.71
N ARG A 96 -10.82 -2.69 -1.16
CA ARG A 96 -11.39 -1.95 -0.01
C ARG A 96 -10.51 -2.10 1.23
N LEU A 97 -10.02 -3.30 1.49
CA LEU A 97 -9.18 -3.57 2.66
C LEU A 97 -7.80 -2.89 2.53
N MET A 98 -7.21 -2.89 1.33
CA MET A 98 -5.96 -2.16 1.06
C MET A 98 -6.11 -0.65 1.27
N ARG A 99 -7.27 -0.06 0.94
CA ARG A 99 -7.52 1.36 1.18
C ARG A 99 -7.60 1.69 2.68
N VAL A 100 -8.31 0.88 3.47
CA VAL A 100 -8.38 1.06 4.93
C VAL A 100 -6.99 0.94 5.54
N PHE A 101 -6.21 -0.06 5.12
CA PHE A 101 -4.84 -0.23 5.55
C PHE A 101 -3.97 1.00 5.25
N TYR A 102 -4.09 1.59 4.06
CA TYR A 102 -3.33 2.80 3.72
C TYR A 102 -3.58 3.96 4.70
N PHE A 103 -4.84 4.19 5.10
CA PHE A 103 -5.16 5.22 6.09
C PHE A 103 -4.60 4.88 7.47
N LEU A 104 -4.67 3.61 7.89
CA LEU A 104 -4.06 3.16 9.15
C LEU A 104 -2.53 3.33 9.14
N SER A 105 -1.86 2.91 8.07
CA SER A 105 -0.41 3.07 7.93
C SER A 105 0.03 4.53 7.90
N MET A 106 -0.79 5.43 7.32
CA MET A 106 -0.55 6.86 7.38
C MET A 106 -0.68 7.40 8.81
N GLY A 107 -1.70 6.97 9.56
CA GLY A 107 -1.85 7.30 10.98
C GLY A 107 -0.66 6.82 11.82
N MET A 108 -0.21 5.59 11.58
CA MET A 108 0.98 5.03 12.24
C MET A 108 2.25 5.81 11.89
N TRP A 109 2.42 6.25 10.64
CA TRP A 109 3.56 7.07 10.24
C TRP A 109 3.58 8.42 10.96
N VAL A 110 2.42 9.07 11.09
CA VAL A 110 2.30 10.32 11.88
C VAL A 110 2.60 10.07 13.36
N ALA A 111 2.09 8.97 13.93
CA ALA A 111 2.37 8.61 15.32
C ALA A 111 3.86 8.35 15.57
N THR A 112 4.54 7.64 14.67
CA THR A 112 5.99 7.41 14.74
C THR A 112 6.77 8.73 14.63
N LEU A 113 6.35 9.64 13.76
CA LEU A 113 6.97 10.96 13.61
C LEU A 113 6.84 11.78 14.90
N LEU A 114 5.66 11.80 15.51
CA LEU A 114 5.42 12.49 16.77
C LEU A 114 6.27 11.88 17.90
N LEU A 115 6.30 10.56 18.02
CA LEU A 115 7.11 9.86 19.01
C LEU A 115 8.61 10.16 18.83
N ALA A 116 9.11 10.09 17.60
CA ALA A 116 10.51 10.42 17.29
C ALA A 116 10.85 11.89 17.62
N SER A 117 9.94 12.81 17.32
CA SER A 117 10.15 14.23 17.68
C SER A 117 10.19 14.43 19.20
N TYR A 118 9.31 13.74 19.93
CA TYR A 118 9.26 13.80 21.38
C TYR A 118 10.55 13.24 22.01
N THR A 119 11.02 12.06 21.57
CA THR A 119 12.25 11.45 22.09
C THR A 119 13.49 12.31 21.81
N ILE A 120 13.58 12.93 20.64
CA ILE A 120 14.68 13.86 20.33
C ILE A 120 14.64 15.08 21.27
N VAL A 121 13.46 15.67 21.50
CA VAL A 121 13.31 16.84 22.40
C VAL A 121 13.68 16.48 23.83
N THR A 122 13.20 15.36 24.37
CA THR A 122 13.52 14.94 25.74
C THR A 122 15.02 14.67 25.88
N THR A 123 15.64 13.99 24.92
CA THR A 123 17.07 13.69 24.96
C THR A 123 17.91 14.97 24.87
N LEU A 124 17.48 15.94 24.06
CA LEU A 124 18.13 17.25 23.95
C LEU A 124 18.02 18.06 25.25
N GLN A 125 16.87 18.03 25.92
CA GLN A 125 16.71 18.64 27.25
C GLN A 125 17.64 18.02 28.29
N HIS A 126 17.76 16.69 28.30
CA HIS A 126 18.70 15.99 29.18
C HIS A 126 20.15 16.37 28.89
N PHE A 127 20.53 16.49 27.61
CA PHE A 127 21.85 16.92 27.18
C PHE A 127 22.21 18.33 27.72
N PHE A 128 21.28 19.29 27.62
CA PHE A 128 21.51 20.65 28.12
C PHE A 128 21.60 20.71 29.66
N LYS A 129 20.83 19.88 30.38
CA LYS A 129 20.77 19.92 31.85
C LYS A 129 21.98 19.28 32.54
N TYR A 130 22.48 18.14 32.04
CA TYR A 130 23.47 17.33 32.76
C TYR A 130 24.94 17.54 32.34
N ASN A 131 25.20 18.40 31.34
CA ASN A 131 26.55 18.79 30.89
C ASN A 131 27.54 17.61 30.64
N ARG A 132 27.05 16.40 30.37
CA ARG A 132 27.84 15.23 29.96
C ARG A 132 27.93 15.21 28.42
N ARG A 133 28.92 15.89 27.85
CA ARG A 133 28.95 16.18 26.41
C ARG A 133 29.26 15.00 25.48
N TYR A 134 30.08 14.03 25.89
CA TYR A 134 30.64 13.07 24.91
C TYR A 134 29.83 11.79 24.72
N THR A 135 29.30 11.18 25.77
CA THR A 135 28.55 9.91 25.65
C THR A 135 27.17 10.10 25.01
N TYR A 136 26.45 11.17 25.39
CA TYR A 136 25.09 11.42 24.92
C TYR A 136 24.99 11.85 23.45
N LEU A 137 26.05 12.46 22.90
CA LEU A 137 26.01 12.96 21.52
C LEU A 137 26.04 11.80 20.50
N GLY A 138 26.76 10.72 20.84
CA GLY A 138 26.72 9.47 20.09
C GLY A 138 25.35 8.81 20.12
N ASP A 139 24.73 8.74 21.31
CA ASP A 139 23.39 8.16 21.49
C ASP A 139 22.31 8.94 20.72
N ILE A 140 22.35 10.29 20.79
CA ILE A 140 21.44 11.16 20.03
C ILE A 140 21.60 10.93 18.53
N LEU A 141 22.84 10.90 18.03
CA LEU A 141 23.10 10.71 16.59
C LEU A 141 22.63 9.32 16.13
N MET A 142 22.89 8.29 16.94
CA MET A 142 22.45 6.92 16.65
C MET A 142 20.92 6.82 16.64
N ALA A 143 20.24 7.40 17.64
CA ALA A 143 18.78 7.43 17.70
C ALA A 143 18.19 8.22 16.52
N ALA A 144 18.72 9.39 16.19
CA ALA A 144 18.27 10.20 15.06
C ALA A 144 18.45 9.46 13.72
N CYS A 145 19.60 8.81 13.51
CA CYS A 145 19.83 7.97 12.33
C CYS A 145 18.85 6.80 12.26
N PHE A 146 18.57 6.14 13.39
CA PHE A 146 17.63 5.03 13.45
C PHE A 146 16.20 5.48 13.10
N TYR A 147 15.71 6.57 13.70
CA TYR A 147 14.40 7.13 13.37
C TYR A 147 14.34 7.62 11.93
N PHE A 148 15.40 8.23 11.41
CA PHE A 148 15.47 8.67 10.02
C PHE A 148 15.33 7.50 9.05
N VAL A 149 16.10 6.42 9.25
CA VAL A 149 16.00 5.21 8.43
C VAL A 149 14.60 4.60 8.53
N ALA A 150 14.03 4.52 9.74
CA ALA A 150 12.67 4.02 9.95
C ALA A 150 11.63 4.85 9.18
N LEU A 151 11.70 6.18 9.25
CA LEU A 151 10.79 7.08 8.53
C LEU A 151 10.95 6.97 7.01
N VAL A 152 12.19 6.89 6.49
CA VAL A 152 12.45 6.70 5.05
C VAL A 152 11.85 5.38 4.58
N VAL A 153 12.10 4.30 5.31
CA VAL A 153 11.56 2.96 5.01
C VAL A 153 10.03 2.96 5.04
N GLN A 154 9.41 3.56 6.06
CA GLN A 154 7.97 3.62 6.21
C GLN A 154 7.33 4.51 5.13
N THR A 155 7.97 5.62 4.76
CA THR A 155 7.56 6.48 3.65
C THR A 155 7.63 5.74 2.32
N TYR A 156 8.73 5.02 2.06
CA TYR A 156 8.89 4.19 0.88
C TYR A 156 7.78 3.14 0.78
N PHE A 157 7.45 2.47 1.88
CA PHE A 157 6.35 1.52 1.94
C PHE A 157 4.98 2.16 1.64
N LEU A 158 4.70 3.36 2.19
CA LEU A 158 3.49 4.13 1.88
C LEU A 158 3.40 4.51 0.39
N LEU A 159 4.52 4.86 -0.24
CA LEU A 159 4.57 5.16 -1.67
C LEU A 159 4.30 3.91 -2.53
N LEU A 160 4.82 2.75 -2.13
CA LEU A 160 4.53 1.48 -2.80
C LEU A 160 3.04 1.12 -2.70
N LEU A 161 2.46 1.23 -1.51
CA LEU A 161 1.02 1.01 -1.30
C LEU A 161 0.17 1.92 -2.17
N ARG A 162 0.49 3.21 -2.18
CA ARG A 162 -0.21 4.19 -3.01
C ARG A 162 -0.14 3.82 -4.49
N SER A 163 1.04 3.42 -4.96
CA SER A 163 1.25 3.01 -6.35
C SER A 163 0.39 1.78 -6.71
N GLU A 164 0.26 0.82 -5.80
CA GLU A 164 -0.60 -0.36 -6.01
C GLU A 164 -2.09 -0.02 -6.03
N ILE A 165 -2.55 0.84 -5.11
CA ILE A 165 -3.96 1.29 -5.07
C ILE A 165 -4.34 2.01 -6.38
N ILE A 166 -3.47 2.89 -6.89
CA ILE A 166 -3.70 3.61 -8.15
C ILE A 166 -3.78 2.61 -9.31
N LYS A 167 -2.86 1.63 -9.35
CA LYS A 167 -2.85 0.60 -10.39
C LYS A 167 -4.14 -0.23 -10.40
N LEU A 168 -4.60 -0.68 -9.22
CA LEU A 168 -5.85 -1.43 -9.07
C LEU A 168 -7.08 -0.61 -9.45
N ARG A 169 -7.06 0.70 -9.20
CA ARG A 169 -8.13 1.61 -9.63
C ARG A 169 -8.20 1.72 -11.16
N SER A 170 -7.04 1.88 -11.82
CA SER A 170 -6.99 2.01 -13.28
C SER A 170 -7.38 0.72 -14.02
N SER A 171 -7.14 -0.47 -13.43
CA SER A 171 -7.48 -1.73 -14.09
C SER A 171 -8.97 -2.00 -14.25
N VAL A 172 -9.81 -1.28 -13.51
CA VAL A 172 -11.27 -1.39 -13.61
C VAL A 172 -11.81 -0.59 -14.81
N GLU A 173 -11.03 0.35 -15.36
CA GLU A 173 -11.43 1.23 -16.47
C GLU A 173 -10.79 0.90 -17.82
N PHE A 174 -9.93 -0.13 -17.91
CA PHE A 174 -9.49 -0.62 -19.22
C PHE A 174 -10.62 -1.41 -19.90
N ARG A 175 -11.60 -0.67 -20.41
CA ARG A 175 -12.42 -1.11 -21.53
C ARG A 175 -11.45 -1.20 -22.70
N PHE A 176 -11.05 -2.41 -23.09
CA PHE A 176 -10.38 -2.60 -24.37
C PHE A 176 -11.37 -2.15 -25.43
N VAL A 177 -11.22 -0.90 -25.89
CA VAL A 177 -11.86 -0.43 -27.11
C VAL A 177 -11.15 -1.22 -28.20
N ASN A 178 -11.78 -2.32 -28.60
CA ASN A 178 -11.30 -3.13 -29.70
C ASN A 178 -11.52 -2.33 -30.98
N ASN A 179 -10.62 -1.41 -31.29
CA ASN A 179 -10.65 -0.63 -32.53
C ASN A 179 -10.52 -1.55 -33.77
N ALA A 180 -10.13 -2.82 -33.61
CA ALA A 180 -10.12 -3.80 -34.70
C ALA A 180 -11.50 -4.43 -34.95
N ALA A 181 -12.47 -4.30 -34.03
CA ALA A 181 -13.86 -4.72 -34.25
C ALA A 181 -14.75 -3.61 -34.85
N GLU A 182 -14.23 -2.38 -34.97
CA GLU A 182 -14.90 -1.27 -35.69
C GLU A 182 -14.44 -1.15 -37.16
N ALA A 183 -13.74 -2.15 -37.69
CA ALA A 183 -13.58 -2.26 -39.15
C ALA A 183 -14.93 -2.68 -39.76
N GLU A 184 -15.81 -1.70 -39.93
CA GLU A 184 -17.03 -1.79 -40.74
C GLU A 184 -16.60 -2.13 -42.17
N CYS A 185 -16.68 -3.42 -42.51
CA CYS A 185 -16.35 -3.91 -43.84
C CYS A 185 -17.52 -3.55 -44.76
N THR A 186 -17.54 -2.33 -45.28
CA THR A 186 -18.48 -1.93 -46.33
C THR A 186 -18.03 -2.54 -47.65
N MET A 187 -18.62 -3.68 -48.03
CA MET A 187 -18.52 -4.19 -49.39
C MET A 187 -19.42 -3.32 -50.27
N ARG A 188 -18.81 -2.45 -51.09
CA ARG A 188 -19.50 -1.87 -52.24
C ARG A 188 -19.68 -2.97 -53.27
N CYS A 189 -20.90 -3.49 -53.39
CA CYS A 189 -21.30 -4.12 -54.63
C CYS A 189 -21.50 -2.99 -55.63
N ASP A 190 -20.58 -2.86 -56.58
CA ASP A 190 -20.85 -2.07 -57.76
C ASP A 190 -22.06 -2.72 -58.45
N GLU A 191 -23.17 -2.00 -58.48
CA GLU A 191 -24.34 -2.35 -59.28
C GLU A 191 -23.89 -2.37 -60.74
N VAL A 192 -23.65 -3.57 -61.27
CA VAL A 192 -23.57 -3.77 -62.71
C VAL A 192 -24.95 -3.43 -63.24
N GLU A 193 -25.07 -2.29 -63.90
CA GLU A 193 -26.26 -1.89 -64.66
C GLU A 193 -26.61 -3.02 -65.63
N VAL A 194 -27.65 -3.79 -65.27
CA VAL A 194 -28.26 -4.76 -66.17
C VAL A 194 -29.10 -3.96 -67.16
N GLU A 195 -28.58 -3.80 -68.37
CA GLU A 195 -29.36 -3.37 -69.53
C GLU A 195 -30.61 -4.24 -69.62
N THR A 196 -31.76 -3.60 -69.41
CA THR A 196 -33.07 -4.23 -69.42
C THR A 196 -33.49 -4.35 -70.89
N GLU A 197 -33.16 -5.48 -71.54
CA GLU A 197 -33.81 -5.85 -72.79
C GLU A 197 -35.28 -6.17 -72.51
N ALA A 198 -36.15 -5.34 -73.09
CA ALA A 198 -37.59 -5.45 -72.99
C ALA A 198 -38.09 -6.76 -73.63
N VAL A 199 -38.41 -7.74 -72.80
CA VAL A 199 -39.10 -8.96 -73.22
C VAL A 199 -40.61 -8.69 -73.30
N LYS A 200 -41.13 -8.97 -74.50
CA LYS A 200 -42.51 -8.84 -74.95
C LYS A 200 -43.46 -9.76 -74.14
N PRO A 201 -44.68 -9.33 -73.77
CA PRO A 201 -45.60 -10.16 -73.01
C PRO A 201 -46.44 -11.01 -73.96
N ASP A 202 -46.18 -12.32 -73.99
CA ASP A 202 -47.10 -13.29 -74.59
C ASP A 202 -47.69 -14.18 -73.49
N ASN A 203 -48.97 -13.89 -73.26
CA ASN A 203 -50.08 -14.84 -73.21
C ASN A 203 -50.19 -15.86 -72.06
N GLU A 204 -51.37 -15.78 -71.42
CA GLU A 204 -52.26 -16.88 -70.97
C GLU A 204 -51.61 -18.16 -70.40
N THR A 205 -52.00 -18.56 -69.18
CA THR A 205 -53.00 -19.63 -68.97
C THR A 205 -53.21 -19.89 -67.47
N ASN A 206 -54.49 -19.99 -67.12
CA ASN A 206 -55.07 -20.56 -65.91
C ASN A 206 -54.30 -21.73 -65.27
N LEU A 207 -54.22 -21.79 -63.93
CA LEU A 207 -54.80 -22.94 -63.20
C LEU A 207 -54.95 -22.67 -61.69
N GLN A 208 -56.14 -22.99 -61.21
CA GLN A 208 -56.56 -23.10 -59.81
C GLN A 208 -55.88 -24.28 -59.11
N ALA A 209 -55.62 -24.14 -57.80
CA ALA A 209 -55.87 -25.15 -56.74
C ALA A 209 -55.23 -24.60 -55.44
N SER A 210 -56.00 -24.22 -54.41
CA SER A 210 -56.69 -25.09 -53.45
C SER A 210 -55.74 -25.93 -52.59
N GLN A 211 -55.59 -25.53 -51.32
CA GLN A 211 -55.37 -26.33 -50.09
C GLN A 211 -54.91 -25.32 -49.00
N MET A 212 -55.74 -24.88 -48.05
CA MET A 212 -56.47 -25.59 -46.98
C MET A 212 -55.51 -26.34 -46.03
N THR A 213 -55.80 -26.20 -44.72
CA THR A 213 -55.42 -27.10 -43.59
C THR A 213 -53.94 -27.07 -43.15
N ASP A 214 -53.55 -26.96 -41.87
CA ASP A 214 -54.23 -27.16 -40.58
C ASP A 214 -53.54 -26.39 -39.43
N ALA A 215 -54.36 -26.12 -38.40
CA ALA A 215 -54.14 -26.17 -36.95
C ALA A 215 -52.82 -25.66 -36.32
#